data_AF-A0A2E0XYQ9-F1
#
_entry.id   AF-A0A2E0XYQ9-F1
#
_cell.length_a   1.000
_cell.length_b   1.000
_cell.length_c   1.000
_cell.angle_alpha   90.00
_cell.angle_beta   90.00
_cell.angle_gamma   90.00
#
_symmetry.space_group_name_H-M   'P 1'
#
loop_
_entity.id
_entity.type
_entity.pdbx_description
1 polymer ?
#
loop_
_entity_poly.entity_id
_entity_poly.type
_entity_poly.pdbx_seq_one_letter_code
_entity_poly.pdbx_strand_id
1 'polypeptide(L)'
;MLLDTVYGGDEIHFQAVGPRVLAERHAAELADRSLIRLVIGDRDETFTNNRGFHRHLEDLGIGHEWVVLPGVGHDPFAVLKELGEGNWTFHRRAFARDLAEPAGSTD
;
A
#
# COMPACT_ATOMS: atom_id res chain seq x y z
N MET A 1 7.51 25.70 -7.11
CA MET A 1 7.97 24.29 -7.25
C MET A 1 6.86 23.37 -6.74
N LEU A 2 6.93 22.05 -6.95
CA LEU A 2 5.91 21.09 -6.47
C LEU A 2 5.60 21.22 -4.97
N LEU A 3 6.63 21.47 -4.15
CA LEU A 3 6.48 21.71 -2.71
C LEU A 3 5.56 22.91 -2.42
N ASP A 4 5.70 24.01 -3.15
CA ASP A 4 4.88 25.21 -2.97
C ASP A 4 3.41 24.97 -3.36
N THR A 5 3.19 24.27 -4.48
CA THR A 5 1.84 24.08 -5.05
C THR A 5 1.03 23.03 -4.29
N VAL A 6 1.68 21.97 -3.79
CA VAL A 6 0.99 20.84 -3.13
C VAL A 6 1.01 20.98 -1.61
N TYR A 7 2.10 21.48 -1.04
CA TYR A 7 2.32 21.54 0.41
C TYR A 7 2.46 22.97 0.93
N GLY A 8 2.19 24.00 0.12
CA GLY A 8 2.26 25.40 0.55
C GLY A 8 3.68 25.89 0.89
N GLY A 9 4.71 25.16 0.45
CA GLY A 9 6.11 25.43 0.80
C GLY A 9 6.52 24.86 2.16
N ASP A 10 5.62 24.14 2.84
CA ASP A 10 5.88 23.56 4.16
C ASP A 10 6.61 22.21 4.03
N GLU A 11 7.93 22.28 4.11
CA GLU A 11 8.80 21.10 4.07
C GLU A 11 8.59 20.17 5.28
N ILE A 12 8.30 20.72 6.46
CA ILE A 12 8.05 19.93 7.67
C ILE A 12 6.77 19.11 7.49
N HIS A 13 5.72 19.74 6.98
CA HIS A 13 4.47 19.06 6.68
C HIS A 13 4.67 17.96 5.61
N PHE A 14 5.38 18.27 4.52
CA PHE A 14 5.71 17.30 3.48
C PHE A 14 6.39 16.04 4.04
N GLN A 15 7.38 16.21 4.92
CA GLN A 15 8.07 15.09 5.57
C GLN A 15 7.13 14.33 6.53
N ALA A 16 6.33 15.06 7.32
CA ALA A 16 5.46 14.48 8.34
C ALA A 16 4.33 13.60 7.79
N VAL A 17 3.84 13.88 6.57
CA VAL A 17 2.79 13.07 5.90
C VAL A 17 3.36 11.98 4.98
N GLY A 18 4.68 11.81 4.96
CA GLY A 18 5.33 10.79 4.16
C GLY A 18 4.93 9.37 4.60
N PRO A 19 4.85 8.40 3.66
CA PRO A 19 4.38 7.04 3.96
C PRO A 19 5.24 6.30 4.99
N ARG A 20 6.54 6.61 5.09
CA ARG A 20 7.43 6.02 6.12
C ARG A 20 7.04 6.49 7.53
N VAL A 21 6.91 7.80 7.71
CA VAL A 21 6.51 8.41 9.00
C VAL A 21 5.14 7.92 9.44
N LEU A 22 4.19 7.80 8.50
CA LEU A 22 2.87 7.27 8.79
C LEU A 22 2.91 5.77 9.13
N ALA A 23 3.70 4.97 8.44
CA ALA A 23 3.86 3.55 8.76
C ALA A 23 4.45 3.33 10.15
N GLU A 24 5.48 4.08 10.53
CA GLU A 24 6.07 4.04 11.87
C GLU A 24 5.05 4.43 12.95
N ARG A 25 4.34 5.55 12.74
CA ARG A 25 3.36 6.07 13.69
C ARG A 25 2.20 5.11 13.94
N HIS A 26 1.79 4.35 12.91
CA HIS A 26 0.60 3.51 12.93
C HIS A 26 0.92 2.00 12.86
N ALA A 27 2.16 1.59 13.10
CA ALA A 27 2.62 0.22 12.83
C ALA A 27 1.74 -0.86 13.46
N ALA A 28 1.37 -0.70 14.73
CA ALA A 28 0.53 -1.66 15.45
C ALA A 28 -0.88 -1.79 14.82
N GLU A 29 -1.49 -0.67 14.45
CA GLU A 29 -2.81 -0.65 13.82
C GLU A 29 -2.78 -1.22 12.40
N LEU A 30 -1.76 -0.88 11.63
CA LEU A 30 -1.56 -1.40 10.29
C LEU A 30 -1.34 -2.92 10.30
N ALA A 31 -0.54 -3.42 11.24
CA ALA A 31 -0.26 -4.85 11.38
C ALA A 31 -1.49 -5.68 11.79
N ASP A 32 -2.38 -5.13 12.64
CA ASP A 32 -3.55 -5.84 13.14
C ASP A 32 -4.78 -5.72 12.22
N ARG A 33 -5.01 -4.51 11.69
CA ARG A 33 -6.31 -4.16 11.10
C ARG A 33 -6.31 -3.97 9.59
N SER A 34 -5.12 -3.87 8.97
CA SER A 34 -5.03 -3.55 7.55
C SER A 34 -4.63 -4.76 6.73
N LEU A 35 -5.23 -4.88 5.54
CA LEU A 35 -4.73 -5.74 4.49
C LEU A 35 -3.97 -4.88 3.49
N ILE A 36 -2.65 -5.00 3.46
CA ILE A 36 -1.77 -4.14 2.65
C ILE A 36 -1.18 -4.92 1.49
N ARG A 37 -1.10 -4.27 0.32
CA ARG A 37 -0.37 -4.78 -0.86
C ARG A 37 0.39 -3.65 -1.54
N LEU A 38 1.65 -3.91 -1.82
CA LEU A 38 2.54 -3.07 -2.62
C LEU A 38 2.80 -3.78 -3.95
N VAL A 39 2.46 -3.11 -5.05
CA VAL A 39 2.69 -3.60 -6.42
C VAL A 39 3.54 -2.58 -7.16
N ILE A 40 4.60 -3.03 -7.82
CA ILE A 40 5.48 -2.16 -8.60
C ILE A 40 6.07 -2.92 -9.77
N GLY A 41 6.31 -2.23 -10.89
CA GLY A 41 7.08 -2.78 -12.00
C GLY A 41 8.59 -2.67 -11.76
N ASP A 42 9.38 -3.65 -12.21
CA ASP A 42 10.85 -3.62 -12.04
C ASP A 42 11.57 -2.59 -12.92
N ARG A 43 10.87 -2.02 -13.92
CA ARG A 43 11.35 -0.93 -14.78
C ARG A 43 10.77 0.43 -14.40
N ASP A 44 9.95 0.50 -13.35
CA ASP A 44 9.43 1.77 -12.83
C ASP A 44 10.58 2.56 -12.19
N GLU A 45 10.68 3.85 -12.49
CA GLU A 45 11.73 4.73 -11.96
C GLU A 45 11.70 4.85 -10.42
N THR A 46 10.56 4.56 -9.80
CA THR A 46 10.37 4.57 -8.35
C THR A 46 10.61 3.20 -7.70
N PHE A 47 11.01 2.16 -8.46
CA PHE A 47 11.19 0.79 -7.96
C PHE A 47 12.12 0.72 -6.73
N THR A 48 13.24 1.45 -6.75
CA THR A 48 14.18 1.46 -5.62
C THR A 48 13.55 2.05 -4.36
N ASN A 49 12.74 3.10 -4.48
CA ASN A 49 12.04 3.72 -3.36
C ASN A 49 10.99 2.78 -2.78
N ASN A 50 10.20 2.11 -3.64
CA ASN A 50 9.20 1.14 -3.23
C ASN A 50 9.83 -0.09 -2.55
N ARG A 51 10.94 -0.61 -3.08
CA ARG A 51 11.70 -1.70 -2.43
C ARG A 51 12.23 -1.27 -1.06
N GLY A 52 12.70 -0.03 -0.95
CA GLY A 52 13.15 0.54 0.33
C GLY A 52 12.01 0.78 1.32
N PHE A 53 10.78 0.97 0.85
CA PHE A 53 9.59 1.07 1.70
C PHE A 53 9.07 -0.30 2.11
N HIS A 54 9.03 -1.28 1.19
CA HIS A 54 8.72 -2.68 1.49
C HIS A 54 9.57 -3.22 2.66
N ARG A 55 10.91 -3.09 2.58
CA ARG A 55 11.81 -3.50 3.67
C ARG A 55 11.52 -2.79 4.99
N HIS A 56 11.18 -1.51 4.91
CA HIS A 56 10.84 -0.75 6.10
C HIS A 56 9.55 -1.23 6.77
N LEU A 57 8.55 -1.67 5.99
CA LEU A 57 7.37 -2.32 6.53
C LEU A 57 7.69 -3.69 7.15
N GLU A 58 8.62 -4.46 6.56
CA GLU A 58 9.11 -5.72 7.16
C GLU A 58 9.78 -5.46 8.51
N ASP A 59 10.67 -4.47 8.61
CA ASP A 59 11.34 -4.09 9.86
C ASP A 59 10.36 -3.66 10.96
N LEU A 60 9.24 -3.05 10.58
CA LEU A 60 8.15 -2.65 11.50
C LEU A 60 7.19 -3.80 11.84
N GLY A 61 7.35 -4.98 11.24
CA GLY A 61 6.45 -6.12 11.44
C GLY A 61 5.07 -5.95 10.81
N ILE A 62 4.93 -5.07 9.82
CA ILE A 62 3.66 -4.80 9.14
C ILE A 62 3.50 -5.81 7.99
N GLY A 63 2.59 -6.77 8.15
CA GLY A 63 2.29 -7.78 7.13
C GLY A 63 1.72 -7.16 5.86
N HIS A 64 2.29 -7.50 4.70
CA HIS A 64 1.82 -7.01 3.41
C HIS A 64 2.22 -7.95 2.26
N GLU A 65 1.48 -7.89 1.15
CA GLU A 65 1.89 -8.52 -0.11
C GLU A 65 2.88 -7.62 -0.85
N TRP A 66 4.01 -8.16 -1.31
CA TRP A 66 4.98 -7.49 -2.16
C TRP A 66 5.01 -8.16 -3.54
N VAL A 67 4.60 -7.42 -4.58
CA VAL A 67 4.49 -7.93 -5.94
C VAL A 67 5.33 -7.09 -6.87
N VAL A 68 6.34 -7.71 -7.49
CA VAL A 68 7.18 -7.09 -8.51
C VAL A 68 6.80 -7.63 -9.88
N LEU A 69 6.41 -6.74 -10.79
CA LEU A 69 5.97 -7.09 -12.14
C LEU A 69 7.15 -6.96 -13.13
N PRO A 70 7.62 -8.06 -13.74
CA PRO A 70 8.77 -8.04 -14.64
C PRO A 70 8.48 -7.25 -15.91
N GLY A 71 9.40 -6.36 -16.30
CA GLY A 71 9.34 -5.58 -17.54
C GLY A 71 8.34 -4.42 -17.53
N VAL A 72 7.62 -4.18 -16.43
CA VAL A 72 6.62 -3.12 -16.31
C VAL A 72 7.27 -1.84 -15.79
N GLY A 73 7.00 -0.71 -16.45
CA GLY A 73 7.42 0.63 -16.03
C GLY A 73 6.33 1.38 -15.25
N HIS A 74 6.38 2.71 -15.24
CA HIS A 74 5.35 3.57 -14.66
C HIS A 74 4.09 3.63 -15.55
N ASP A 75 3.43 2.49 -15.73
CA ASP A 75 2.25 2.30 -16.57
C ASP A 75 1.13 1.61 -15.77
N PRO A 76 0.13 2.37 -15.28
CA PRO A 76 -0.99 1.81 -14.51
C PRO A 76 -1.80 0.76 -15.27
N PHE A 77 -1.94 0.87 -16.59
CA PHE A 77 -2.70 -0.12 -17.38
C PHE A 77 -1.94 -1.43 -17.51
N ALA A 78 -0.62 -1.36 -17.74
CA ALA A 78 0.23 -2.56 -17.73
C ALA A 78 0.21 -3.24 -16.36
N VAL A 79 0.29 -2.49 -15.27
CA VAL A 79 0.17 -3.05 -13.90
C VAL A 79 -1.15 -3.80 -13.72
N LEU A 80 -2.29 -3.19 -14.06
CA LEU A 80 -3.59 -3.83 -13.94
C LEU A 80 -3.73 -5.08 -14.82
N LYS A 81 -3.21 -5.01 -16.05
CA LYS A 81 -3.21 -6.14 -16.98
C LYS A 81 -2.41 -7.32 -16.43
N GLU A 82 -1.20 -7.08 -15.91
CA GLU A 82 -0.35 -8.13 -15.35
C GLU A 82 -0.93 -8.72 -14.06
N LEU A 83 -1.59 -7.91 -13.22
CA LEU A 83 -2.27 -8.42 -12.02
C LEU A 83 -3.46 -9.33 -12.32
N GLY A 84 -4.17 -9.10 -13.44
CA GLY A 84 -5.33 -9.89 -13.86
C GLY A 84 -6.35 -10.14 -12.74
N GLU A 85 -6.82 -11.39 -12.62
CA GLU A 85 -7.75 -11.81 -11.55
C GLU A 85 -7.17 -11.70 -10.13
N GLY A 86 -5.84 -11.68 -9.99
CA GLY A 86 -5.17 -11.43 -8.72
C GLY A 86 -5.51 -10.04 -8.15
N ASN A 87 -5.76 -9.06 -9.02
CA ASN A 87 -6.24 -7.75 -8.58
C ASN A 87 -7.59 -7.86 -7.86
N TRP A 88 -8.56 -8.54 -8.47
CA TRP A 88 -9.91 -8.66 -7.92
C TRP A 88 -9.97 -9.58 -6.71
N THR A 89 -9.15 -10.64 -6.69
CA THR A 89 -9.05 -11.55 -5.54
C THR A 89 -8.60 -10.82 -4.28
N PHE A 90 -7.60 -9.94 -4.39
CA PHE A 90 -7.16 -9.12 -3.27
C PHE A 90 -8.28 -8.24 -2.71
N HIS A 91 -8.98 -7.51 -3.59
CA HIS A 91 -10.06 -6.60 -3.16
C HIS A 91 -11.26 -7.37 -2.60
N ARG A 92 -11.64 -8.52 -3.19
CA ARG A 92 -12.67 -9.39 -2.61
C ARG A 92 -12.30 -9.82 -1.19
N ARG A 93 -11.05 -10.22 -0.95
CA ARG A 93 -10.57 -10.57 0.40
C ARG A 93 -10.60 -9.38 1.34
N ALA A 94 -10.19 -8.19 0.87
CA ALA A 94 -10.17 -6.97 1.67
C ALA A 94 -11.57 -6.59 2.18
N PHE A 95 -12.59 -6.70 1.33
CA PHE A 95 -13.95 -6.28 1.64
C PHE A 95 -14.90 -7.40 2.06
N ALA A 96 -14.48 -8.67 1.99
CA ALA A 96 -15.29 -9.79 2.47
C ALA A 96 -15.58 -9.73 3.98
N ARG A 97 -14.76 -9.00 4.76
CA ARG A 97 -14.90 -8.88 6.22
C ARG A 97 -16.19 -8.17 6.66
N ASP A 98 -16.83 -7.39 5.80
CA ASP A 98 -18.07 -6.66 6.13
C ASP A 98 -19.36 -7.40 5.73
N LEU A 99 -19.26 -8.57 5.06
CA LEU A 99 -20.41 -9.36 4.61
C LEU A 99 -20.77 -10.53 5.53
N ALA A 100 -19.98 -10.77 6.58
CA ALA A 100 -20.37 -11.71 7.63
C ALA A 100 -21.33 -11.00 8.58
N GLU A 101 -22.63 -11.25 8.44
CA GLU A 101 -23.65 -10.80 9.40
C GLU A 101 -23.25 -11.15 10.84
N PRO A 102 -23.60 -10.31 11.84
CA PRO A 102 -23.42 -10.69 13.23
C PRO A 102 -24.19 -11.98 13.50
N ALA A 103 -23.48 -12.99 14.03
CA ALA A 103 -24.09 -14.23 14.50
C ALA A 103 -25.32 -13.91 15.35
N GLY A 104 -26.47 -14.43 14.90
CA GLY A 104 -27.79 -13.95 15.29
C GLY A 104 -28.02 -13.78 16.79
N SER A 105 -28.71 -12.69 17.14
CA SER A 105 -29.50 -12.64 18.36
C SER A 105 -30.67 -13.61 18.22
N THR A 106 -30.57 -14.77 18.86
CA THR A 106 -31.73 -15.57 19.21
C THR A 106 -31.90 -15.42 20.72
N ASP A 107 -32.95 -14.70 21.10
CA ASP A 107 -33.58 -14.73 22.42
C ASP A 107 -34.84 -15.60 22.29
#